data_AF-E2SBU0-F1
#
_entry.id   AF-E2SBU0-F1
#
_cell.length_a   1.000
_cell.length_b   1.000
_cell.length_c   1.000
_cell.angle_alpha   90.00
_cell.angle_beta   90.00
_cell.angle_gamma   90.00
#
_symmetry.space_group_name_H-M   'P 1'
#
loop_
_entity.id
_entity.type
_entity.pdbx_description
1 polymer ?
#
loop_
_entity_poly.entity_id
_entity_poly.type
_entity_poly.pdbx_seq_one_letter_code
_entity_poly.pdbx_strand_id
1 'polypeptide(L)' 'MIDRHGAVEASRRLVHSTNVNSGLLRLLVLGCEELTVERAVLDERWADLFDDQDRFMAQKHLDAARWQRDNGQ' A
#
# COMPACT_ATOMS: atom_id res chain seq x y z
N MET A 1 0.69 -0.27 -15.64
CA MET A 1 1.31 0.51 -14.55
C MET A 1 2.79 0.16 -14.45
N ILE A 2 3.14 -1.09 -14.16
CA ILE A 2 4.54 -1.54 -14.05
C ILE A 2 5.29 -1.46 -15.39
N ASP A 3 4.74 -1.99 -16.49
CA ASP A 3 5.42 -1.97 -17.81
C ASP A 3 5.66 -0.57 -18.38
N ARG A 4 4.98 0.45 -17.83
CA ARG A 4 5.06 1.84 -18.29
C ARG A 4 5.89 2.74 -17.37
N HIS A 5 5.95 2.45 -16.08
CA HIS A 5 6.55 3.32 -15.08
C HIS A 5 7.64 2.63 -14.23
N GLY A 6 7.77 1.30 -14.32
CA GLY A 6 8.58 0.51 -13.39
C GLY A 6 7.85 0.26 -12.07
N ALA A 7 8.34 -0.73 -11.32
CA ALA A 7 7.69 -1.17 -10.08
C ALA A 7 7.65 -0.08 -9.01
N VAL A 8 8.75 0.65 -8.79
CA VAL A 8 8.85 1.68 -7.74
C VAL A 8 7.88 2.84 -8.00
N GLU A 9 7.87 3.39 -9.22
CA GLU A 9 6.98 4.51 -9.56
C GLU A 9 5.51 4.08 -9.61
N ALA A 10 5.22 2.85 -10.05
CA ALA A 10 3.87 2.30 -9.96
C ALA A 10 3.42 2.18 -8.50
N SER A 11 4.30 1.76 -7.60
CA SER A 11 4.04 1.70 -6.16
C SER A 11 3.78 3.08 -5.55
N ARG A 12 4.60 4.09 -5.88
CA ARG A 12 4.37 5.48 -5.43
C ARG A 12 3.00 5.99 -5.87
N ARG A 13 2.67 5.83 -7.16
CA ARG A 13 1.36 6.24 -7.68
C ARG A 13 0.19 5.54 -6.98
N LEU A 14 0.39 4.30 -6.54
CA LEU A 14 -0.62 3.56 -5.82
C LEU A 14 -0.83 4.13 -4.41
N VAL A 15 0.25 4.34 -3.65
CA VAL A 15 0.15 4.86 -2.27
C VAL A 15 -0.27 6.33 -2.22
N HIS A 16 -0.02 7.11 -3.27
CA HIS A 16 -0.52 8.50 -3.38
C HIS A 16 -1.93 8.60 -3.99
N SER A 17 -2.54 7.49 -4.40
CA SER A 17 -3.91 7.54 -4.91
C SER A 17 -4.90 7.90 -3.79
N THR A 18 -5.94 8.66 -4.10
CA THR A 18 -6.81 9.28 -3.09
C THR A 18 -7.64 8.26 -2.29
N ASN A 19 -7.85 7.06 -2.84
CA ASN A 19 -8.73 6.05 -2.26
C ASN A 19 -7.97 4.75 -2.01
N VAL A 20 -8.29 4.11 -0.89
CA VAL A 20 -7.90 2.71 -0.64
C VAL A 20 -8.40 1.85 -1.80
N ASN A 21 -7.48 1.14 -2.45
CA ASN A 21 -7.80 0.29 -3.57
C ASN A 21 -8.56 -0.97 -3.07
N SER A 22 -9.58 -1.41 -3.81
CA SER A 22 -10.29 -2.66 -3.51
C SER A 22 -9.38 -3.89 -3.49
N GLY A 23 -8.27 -3.86 -4.25
CA GLY A 23 -7.23 -4.88 -4.21
C GLY A 23 -6.53 -4.98 -2.84
N LEU A 24 -6.25 -3.85 -2.19
CA LEU A 24 -5.66 -3.81 -0.84
C LEU A 24 -6.62 -4.44 0.17
N LEU A 25 -7.89 -4.02 0.15
CA LEU A 25 -8.92 -4.60 1.02
C LEU A 25 -9.05 -6.11 0.83
N ARG A 26 -9.04 -6.58 -0.43
CA ARG A 26 -9.13 -8.01 -0.73
C ARG A 26 -7.95 -8.80 -0.16
N LEU A 27 -6.72 -8.28 -0.26
CA LEU A 27 -5.53 -8.92 0.29
C LEU A 27 -5.59 -8.97 1.83
N LEU A 28 -6.05 -7.90 2.48
CA LEU A 28 -6.22 -7.84 3.94
C LEU A 28 -7.26 -8.84 4.46
N VAL A 29 -8.37 -9.05 3.73
CA VAL A 29 -9.38 -10.06 4.06
C VAL A 29 -8.82 -11.48 3.92
N LEU A 30 -7.93 -11.70 2.95
CA LEU A 30 -7.27 -13.00 2.74
C LEU A 30 -6.07 -13.24 3.68
N GLY A 31 -5.72 -12.27 4.54
CA GLY A 31 -4.55 -12.36 5.42
C GLY A 31 -3.21 -12.15 4.71
N CYS A 32 -3.22 -11.70 3.45
CA CYS A 32 -2.03 -11.53 2.61
C CYS A 32 -1.46 -10.10 2.68
N GLU A 33 -1.41 -9.51 3.88
CA GLU A 33 -0.95 -8.12 4.06
C GLU A 33 0.51 -7.93 3.58
N GLU A 34 1.36 -8.94 3.76
CA GLU A 34 2.76 -8.94 3.31
C GLU A 34 2.94 -8.79 1.78
N LEU A 35 1.90 -9.08 0.99
CA LEU A 35 1.93 -8.96 -0.47
C LEU A 35 1.47 -7.59 -0.96
N THR A 36 1.10 -6.68 -0.04
CA THR A 36 0.62 -5.35 -0.40
C THR A 36 1.78 -4.41 -0.73
N VAL A 37 1.49 -3.42 -1.58
CA VAL A 37 2.45 -2.37 -1.90
C VAL A 37 2.73 -1.53 -0.66
N GLU A 38 1.72 -1.25 0.15
CA GLU A 38 1.83 -0.51 1.40
C GLU A 38 2.83 -1.18 2.34
N ARG A 39 2.75 -2.52 2.50
CA ARG A 39 3.71 -3.25 3.32
C ARG A 39 5.11 -3.25 2.72
N ALA A 40 5.24 -3.34 1.40
CA ALA A 40 6.53 -3.25 0.72
C ALA A 40 7.18 -1.85 0.87
N VAL A 41 6.40 -0.77 0.82
CA VAL A 41 6.86 0.61 0.99
C VAL A 41 7.34 0.87 2.43
N LEU A 42 6.75 0.20 3.42
CA LEU A 42 7.12 0.32 4.82
C LEU A 42 8.30 -0.58 5.24
N ASP A 43 8.68 -1.53 4.40
CA ASP A 43 9.76 -2.48 4.67
C ASP A 43 11.13 -1.79 4.60
N GLU A 44 11.94 -1.95 5.65
CA GLU A 44 13.27 -1.32 5.75
C GLU A 44 14.21 -1.76 4.62
N ARG A 45 14.02 -2.94 4.04
CA ARG A 45 14.82 -3.43 2.90
C ARG A 45 14.72 -2.52 1.68
N TRP A 46 13.65 -1.74 1.57
CA TRP A 46 13.37 -0.85 0.45
C TRP A 46 13.34 0.62 0.85
N ALA A 47 13.80 0.97 2.06
CA ALA A 47 13.69 2.33 2.60
C ALA A 47 14.32 3.39 1.66
N ASP A 48 15.41 3.05 0.98
CA ASP A 48 16.09 3.98 0.06
C ASP A 48 15.29 4.27 -1.24
N LEU A 49 14.23 3.50 -1.51
CA LEU A 49 13.40 3.66 -2.71
C LEU A 49 12.18 4.57 -2.48
N PHE A 50 11.85 4.89 -1.22
CA PHE A 50 10.63 5.61 -0.85
C PHE A 50 10.94 6.70 0.16
N ASP A 51 10.35 7.88 -0.04
CA ASP A 51 10.53 8.99 0.89
C ASP A 51 9.57 8.90 2.09
N ASP A 52 9.73 9.81 3.05
CA ASP A 52 8.87 9.85 4.25
C ASP A 52 7.39 10.08 3.90
N GLN A 53 7.11 10.75 2.78
CA GLN A 53 5.74 11.01 2.33
C GLN A 53 5.11 9.74 1.75
N ASP A 54 5.84 8.97 0.94
CA ASP A 54 5.44 7.66 0.43
C ASP A 54 5.09 6.72 1.60
N ARG A 55 5.96 6.68 2.62
CA ARG A 55 5.79 5.84 3.81
C ARG A 55 4.61 6.28 4.66
N PHE A 56 4.44 7.59 4.86
CA PHE A 56 3.29 8.14 5.57
C PHE A 56 1.97 7.75 4.88
N MET A 57 1.90 7.89 3.56
CA MET A 57 0.70 7.54 2.79
C MET A 57 0.43 6.04 2.79
N ALA A 58 1.47 5.21 2.66
CA ALA A 58 1.36 3.76 2.78
C ALA A 58 0.78 3.34 4.14
N GLN A 59 1.31 3.90 5.23
CA GLN A 59 0.81 3.64 6.58
C GLN A 59 -0.66 4.06 6.74
N LYS A 60 -1.00 5.26 6.26
CA LYS A 60 -2.38 5.77 6.29
C LYS A 60 -3.35 4.87 5.55
N HIS A 61 -2.98 4.38 4.36
CA HIS A 61 -3.81 3.45 3.58
C HIS A 61 -4.00 2.12 4.29
N LEU A 62 -2.93 1.57 4.88
CA LEU A 62 -2.98 0.31 5.59
C LEU A 62 -3.90 0.39 6.82
N ASP A 63 -3.80 1.48 7.58
CA ASP A 63 -4.65 1.69 8.76
C ASP A 63 -6.12 1.91 8.37
N ALA A 64 -6.38 2.70 7.33
CA ALA A 64 -7.74 2.89 6.81
C ALA A 64 -8.35 1.57 6.32
N ALA A 65 -7.55 0.73 5.63
CA ALA A 65 -8.01 -0.55 5.10
C ALA A 65 -8.25 -1.59 6.21
N ARG A 66 -7.40 -1.61 7.24
CA ARG A 66 -7.61 -2.43 8.46
C ARG A 66 -8.88 -2.02 9.19
N TRP A 67 -9.09 -0.72 9.39
CA TRP A 67 -10.30 -0.21 10.01
C TRP A 67 -11.55 -0.61 9.22
N GLN A 68 -11.52 -0.51 7.88
CA GLN A 68 -12.63 -0.95 7.02
C GLN A 68 -12.89 -2.45 7.11
N ARG A 69 -11.85 -3.28 7.19
CA ARG A 69 -12.01 -4.74 7.37
C ARG A 69 -12.70 -5.06 8.69
N ASP A 70 -12.29 -4.39 9.77
CA ASP A 70 -12.75 -4.71 11.12
C ASP A 70 -14.14 -4.13 11.42
N ASN A 71 -14.57 -3.07 10.70
CA ASN A 71 -15.89 -2.42 10.85
C ASN A 71 -16.86 -2.68 9.69
N GLY A 72 -16.45 -3.44 8.67
CA GLY A 72 -17.17 -3.67 7.42
C GLY A 72 -17.80 -5.06 7.27
N GLN A 73 -18.06 -5.78 8.37
CA GLN A 73 -18.79 -7.07 8.36
C GLN A 73 -20.30 -6.88 8.45
#